data_AF-A0AAP2KZ64-F1
#
_entry.id   AF-A0AAP2KZ64-F1
#
_cell.length_a   1.000
_cell.length_b   1.000
_cell.length_c   1.000
_cell.angle_alpha   90.00
_cell.angle_beta   90.00
_cell.angle_gamma   90.00
#
_symmetry.space_group_name_H-M   'P 1'
#
loop_
_entity.id
_entity.type
_entity.pdbx_description
1 polymer ?
#
loop_
_entity_poly.entity_id
_entity_poly.type
_entity_poly.pdbx_seq_one_letter_code
_entity_poly.pdbx_strand_id
1 'polypeptide(L)'
;MNPETMYTLGQITRCALPDGAEPEMIDVILVQPATGLAKVMRSPTAKYAGEDLDRLVSRLPDDLSDPKGGVKIEDQGPFWLGYYQWMAAADKAKACGPAELSEAGQALYGERWQTDLARDLGIGDARRVRQWMSGDRPIPAGVWADITRILRRRGLNALSLSSKLER
;
A
#
# COMPACT_ATOMS: atom_id res chain seq x y z
N MET A 1 -0.87 -18.84 -9.57
CA MET A 1 -0.70 -17.99 -8.36
C MET A 1 -1.94 -17.11 -8.24
N ASN A 2 -2.40 -16.75 -7.04
CA ASN A 2 -3.54 -15.83 -6.90
C ASN A 2 -3.16 -14.44 -7.47
N PRO A 3 -4.02 -13.81 -8.31
CA PRO A 3 -3.82 -12.44 -8.79
C PRO A 3 -3.47 -11.40 -7.72
N GLU A 4 -4.10 -11.48 -6.54
CA GLU A 4 -3.84 -10.56 -5.43
C GLU A 4 -2.42 -10.70 -4.86
N THR A 5 -1.90 -11.93 -4.82
CA THR A 5 -0.51 -12.20 -4.42
C THR A 5 0.47 -11.59 -5.42
N MET A 6 0.27 -11.83 -6.72
CA MET A 6 1.13 -11.24 -7.76
C MET A 6 1.07 -9.71 -7.74
N TYR A 7 -0.13 -9.13 -7.58
CA TYR A 7 -0.31 -7.70 -7.42
C TYR A 7 0.48 -7.14 -6.22
N THR A 8 0.37 -7.78 -5.06
CA THR A 8 1.09 -7.38 -3.85
C THR A 8 2.61 -7.51 -4.04
N LEU A 9 3.10 -8.56 -4.72
CA LEU A 9 4.52 -8.72 -5.04
C LEU A 9 5.06 -7.63 -5.97
N GLY A 10 4.25 -7.17 -6.93
CA GLY A 10 4.59 -6.02 -7.75
C GLY A 10 4.78 -4.75 -6.92
N GLN A 11 3.86 -4.51 -5.97
CA GLN A 11 3.97 -3.39 -5.04
C GLN A 11 5.21 -3.51 -4.16
N ILE A 12 5.48 -4.69 -3.59
CA ILE A 12 6.65 -4.96 -2.76
C ILE A 12 7.94 -4.70 -3.54
N THR A 13 8.01 -5.17 -4.77
CA THR A 13 9.20 -5.02 -5.61
C THR A 13 9.48 -3.55 -5.89
N ARG A 14 8.47 -2.78 -6.30
CA ARG A 14 8.63 -1.34 -6.53
C ARG A 14 8.94 -0.57 -5.26
N CYS A 15 8.36 -0.98 -4.12
CA CYS A 15 8.59 -0.39 -2.81
C CYS A 15 10.03 -0.59 -2.33
N ALA A 16 10.55 -1.83 -2.45
CA ALA A 16 11.89 -2.18 -2.03
C ALA A 16 12.98 -1.68 -3.00
N LEU A 17 12.64 -1.50 -4.29
CA LEU A 17 13.55 -1.10 -5.37
C LEU A 17 12.98 0.15 -6.07
N PRO A 18 13.09 1.34 -5.44
CA PRO A 18 12.46 2.57 -5.92
C PRO A 18 13.04 3.10 -7.24
N ASP A 19 14.24 2.70 -7.61
CA ASP A 19 14.85 3.05 -8.91
C ASP A 19 14.54 2.01 -10.00
N GLY A 20 13.95 0.87 -9.61
CA GLY A 20 13.62 -0.23 -10.50
C GLY A 20 14.36 -1.51 -10.10
N ALA A 21 13.76 -2.65 -10.44
CA ALA A 21 14.43 -3.94 -10.31
C ALA A 21 15.09 -4.33 -11.63
N GLU A 22 16.24 -5.01 -11.54
CA GLU A 22 16.91 -5.58 -12.70
C GLU A 22 16.00 -6.60 -13.41
N PRO A 23 16.05 -6.69 -14.76
CA PRO A 23 15.21 -7.62 -15.53
C PRO A 23 15.27 -9.06 -15.04
N GLU A 24 16.46 -9.58 -14.70
CA GLU A 24 16.63 -10.95 -14.23
C GLU A 24 15.96 -11.17 -12.86
N MET A 25 15.87 -10.13 -12.02
CA MET A 25 15.14 -10.22 -10.77
C MET A 25 13.64 -10.27 -11.02
N ILE A 26 13.15 -9.45 -11.95
CA ILE A 26 11.74 -9.47 -12.38
C ILE A 26 11.37 -10.85 -12.93
N ASP A 27 12.18 -11.42 -13.83
CA ASP A 27 11.93 -12.74 -14.41
C ASP A 27 11.80 -13.82 -13.33
N VAL A 28 12.67 -13.77 -12.32
CA VAL A 28 12.60 -14.69 -11.18
C VAL A 28 11.31 -14.48 -10.38
N ILE A 29 10.90 -13.25 -10.07
CA ILE A 29 9.66 -13.02 -9.30
C ILE A 29 8.42 -13.44 -10.09
N LEU A 30 8.41 -13.19 -11.40
CA LEU A 30 7.30 -13.54 -12.27
C LEU A 30 7.11 -15.04 -12.39
N VAL A 31 8.18 -15.84 -12.38
CA VAL A 31 8.09 -17.31 -12.51
C VAL A 31 8.12 -18.02 -11.16
N GLN A 32 8.90 -17.53 -10.21
CA GLN A 32 9.17 -18.08 -8.87
C GLN A 32 8.96 -17.01 -7.78
N PRO A 33 7.70 -16.68 -7.44
CA PRO A 33 7.34 -15.56 -6.58
C PRO A 33 7.96 -15.56 -5.18
N ALA A 34 8.02 -16.72 -4.52
CA ALA A 34 8.57 -16.85 -3.17
C ALA A 34 10.10 -16.69 -3.20
N THR A 35 10.77 -17.31 -4.18
CA THR A 35 12.21 -17.14 -4.41
C THR A 35 12.55 -15.70 -4.78
N GLY A 36 11.76 -15.09 -5.66
CA GLY A 36 11.91 -13.70 -6.06
C GLY A 36 11.73 -12.73 -4.89
N LEU A 37 10.69 -12.91 -4.07
CA LEU A 37 10.49 -12.14 -2.84
C LEU A 37 11.72 -12.23 -1.92
N ALA A 38 12.25 -13.44 -1.70
CA ALA A 38 13.44 -13.61 -0.88
C ALA A 38 14.66 -12.83 -1.42
N LYS A 39 14.80 -12.72 -2.75
CA LYS A 39 15.84 -11.87 -3.37
C LYS A 39 15.57 -10.39 -3.15
N VAL A 40 14.33 -9.93 -3.36
CA VAL A 40 13.92 -8.53 -3.14
C VAL A 40 14.18 -8.12 -1.70
N MET A 41 13.78 -8.94 -0.72
CA MET A 41 13.96 -8.66 0.71
C MET A 41 15.43 -8.60 1.13
N ARG A 42 16.33 -9.24 0.39
CA ARG A 42 17.79 -9.21 0.62
C ARG A 42 18.48 -8.06 -0.12
N SER A 43 17.76 -7.28 -0.92
CA SER A 43 18.36 -6.16 -1.65
C SER A 43 18.83 -5.07 -0.68
N PRO A 44 19.91 -4.32 -1.01
CA PRO A 44 20.43 -3.27 -0.14
C PRO A 44 19.43 -2.16 0.17
N THR A 45 18.46 -1.94 -0.72
CA THR A 45 17.47 -0.86 -0.63
C THR A 45 16.24 -1.24 0.18
N ALA A 46 15.89 -2.53 0.28
CA ALA A 46 14.70 -3.00 0.99
C ALA A 46 14.62 -2.50 2.44
N LYS A 47 15.76 -2.42 3.15
CA LYS A 47 15.82 -1.91 4.53
C LYS A 47 15.39 -0.45 4.69
N TYR A 48 15.39 0.34 3.62
CA TYR A 48 14.96 1.74 3.63
C TYR A 48 13.47 1.92 3.28
N ALA A 49 12.80 0.88 2.80
CA ALA A 49 11.38 0.93 2.45
C ALA A 49 10.46 1.01 3.69
N GLY A 50 10.96 0.60 4.86
CA GLY A 50 10.33 0.85 6.15
C GLY A 50 8.89 0.33 6.25
N GLU A 51 8.01 1.18 6.79
CA GLU A 51 6.63 0.80 7.13
C GLU A 51 5.76 0.41 5.92
N ASP A 52 6.01 0.97 4.74
CA ASP A 52 5.29 0.56 3.53
C ASP A 52 5.58 -0.91 3.19
N LEU A 53 6.85 -1.33 3.30
CA LEU A 53 7.23 -2.72 3.03
C LEU A 53 6.59 -3.68 4.04
N ASP A 54 6.61 -3.33 5.33
CA ASP A 54 5.96 -4.13 6.39
C ASP A 54 4.45 -4.32 6.12
N ARG A 55 3.77 -3.22 5.75
CA ARG A 55 2.34 -3.25 5.40
C ARG A 55 2.06 -4.10 4.17
N LEU A 56 2.93 -4.06 3.16
CA LEU A 56 2.77 -4.87 1.95
C LEU A 56 3.05 -6.35 2.20
N VAL A 57 4.10 -6.68 2.95
CA VAL A 57 4.46 -8.07 3.29
C VAL A 57 3.36 -8.72 4.12
N SER A 58 2.75 -8.00 5.07
CA SER A 58 1.64 -8.53 5.87
C SER A 58 0.36 -8.86 5.09
N ARG A 59 0.27 -8.48 3.80
CA ARG A 59 -0.83 -8.85 2.90
C ARG A 59 -0.58 -10.13 2.12
N LEU A 60 0.64 -10.66 2.15
CA LEU A 60 0.96 -11.93 1.50
C LEU A 60 0.36 -13.10 2.29
N PRO A 61 0.03 -14.22 1.61
CA PRO A 61 -0.39 -15.42 2.30
C PRO A 61 0.76 -16.03 3.10
N ASP A 62 0.47 -16.57 4.29
CA ASP A 62 1.46 -17.18 5.19
C ASP A 62 2.19 -18.39 4.56
N ASP A 63 1.55 -19.06 3.60
CA ASP A 63 2.04 -20.26 2.90
C ASP A 63 2.59 -19.96 1.49
N LEU A 64 3.02 -18.72 1.24
CA LEU A 64 3.61 -18.31 -0.03
C LEU A 64 4.75 -19.26 -0.45
N SER A 65 4.58 -19.90 -1.59
CA SER A 65 5.53 -20.86 -2.16
C SER A 65 5.56 -20.78 -3.69
N ASP A 66 6.66 -21.25 -4.28
CA ASP A 66 6.79 -21.28 -5.74
C ASP A 66 5.92 -22.39 -6.34
N PRO A 67 5.03 -22.08 -7.29
CA PRO A 67 4.20 -23.09 -7.93
C PRO A 67 5.06 -24.03 -8.77
N LYS A 68 4.69 -25.32 -8.80
CA LYS A 68 5.33 -26.31 -9.68
C LYS A 68 5.16 -25.89 -11.15
N GLY A 69 6.26 -25.76 -11.86
CA GLY A 69 6.27 -25.29 -13.26
C GLY A 69 6.23 -23.77 -13.42
N GLY A 70 6.25 -23.02 -12.31
CA GLY A 70 6.22 -21.56 -12.31
C GLY A 70 4.84 -20.95 -12.55
N VAL A 71 4.73 -19.63 -12.38
CA VAL A 71 3.51 -18.88 -12.72
C VAL A 71 3.42 -18.74 -14.24
N LYS A 72 2.25 -19.04 -14.81
CA LYS A 72 2.01 -18.92 -16.25
C LYS A 72 1.99 -17.45 -16.67
N ILE A 73 2.36 -17.17 -17.93
CA ILE A 73 2.47 -15.80 -18.46
C ILE A 73 1.14 -15.05 -18.34
N GLU A 74 0.00 -15.70 -18.62
CA GLU A 74 -1.32 -15.09 -18.49
C GLU A 74 -1.68 -14.65 -17.07
N ASP A 75 -1.05 -15.26 -16.05
CA ASP A 75 -1.27 -14.96 -14.63
C ASP A 75 -0.26 -13.93 -14.07
N GLN A 76 0.69 -13.45 -14.89
CA GLN A 76 1.74 -12.51 -14.46
C GLN A 76 1.32 -11.04 -14.52
N GLY A 77 0.30 -10.70 -15.32
CA GLY A 77 -0.20 -9.33 -15.49
C GLY A 77 -0.47 -8.55 -14.20
N PRO A 78 -1.09 -9.15 -13.15
CA PRO A 78 -1.33 -8.45 -11.89
C PRO A 78 -0.07 -7.91 -11.21
N PHE A 79 1.09 -8.56 -11.39
CA PHE A 79 2.36 -8.05 -10.88
C PHE A 79 2.67 -6.67 -11.44
N TRP A 80 2.61 -6.51 -12.76
CA TRP A 80 2.89 -5.23 -13.41
C TRP A 80 1.89 -4.16 -12.98
N LEU A 81 0.62 -4.54 -12.82
CA LEU A 81 -0.39 -3.62 -12.32
C LEU A 81 -0.04 -3.10 -10.92
N GLY A 82 0.35 -4.00 -10.00
CA GLY A 82 0.80 -3.61 -8.66
C GLY A 82 2.06 -2.75 -8.68
N TYR A 83 3.04 -3.13 -9.50
CA TYR A 83 4.31 -2.43 -9.66
C TYR A 83 4.12 -0.97 -10.10
N TYR A 84 3.37 -0.74 -11.18
CA TYR A 84 3.16 0.61 -11.70
C TYR A 84 2.18 1.44 -10.86
N GLN A 85 1.16 0.81 -10.27
CA GLN A 85 0.27 1.54 -9.36
C GLN A 85 1.00 1.97 -8.09
N TRP A 86 1.91 1.16 -7.56
CA TRP A 86 2.75 1.56 -6.43
C TRP A 86 3.67 2.73 -6.79
N MET A 87 4.28 2.70 -7.98
CA MET A 87 5.10 3.81 -8.47
C MET A 87 4.31 5.13 -8.46
N ALA A 88 3.12 5.14 -9.05
CA ALA A 88 2.26 6.32 -9.07
C ALA A 88 1.81 6.76 -7.66
N ALA A 89 1.50 5.80 -6.78
CA ALA A 89 1.12 6.09 -5.41
C ALA A 89 2.27 6.71 -4.60
N ALA A 90 3.50 6.20 -4.75
CA ALA A 90 4.69 6.71 -4.08
C ALA A 90 5.01 8.14 -4.54
N ASP A 91 4.89 8.43 -5.84
CA ASP A 91 5.10 9.79 -6.35
C ASP A 91 4.03 10.76 -5.85
N LYS A 92 2.78 10.32 -5.79
CA LYS A 92 1.71 11.12 -5.18
C LYS A 92 1.96 11.34 -3.69
N ALA A 93 2.44 10.33 -2.96
CA ALA A 93 2.74 10.43 -1.53
C ALA A 93 3.83 11.47 -1.24
N LYS A 94 4.82 11.63 -2.12
CA LYS A 94 5.84 12.71 -2.00
C LYS A 94 5.24 14.12 -2.08
N ALA A 95 4.07 14.27 -2.69
CA ALA A 95 3.39 15.55 -2.81
C ALA A 95 2.44 15.86 -1.64
N CYS A 96 2.26 14.93 -0.70
CA CYS A 96 1.37 15.09 0.47
C CYS A 96 2.17 14.94 1.77
N GLY A 97 1.72 15.61 2.84
CA GLY A 97 2.39 15.62 4.13
C GLY A 97 1.43 15.78 5.31
N PRO A 98 1.92 16.19 6.48
CA PRO A 98 1.12 16.35 7.70
C PRO A 98 -0.10 17.25 7.54
N ALA A 99 -0.02 18.29 6.69
CA ALA A 99 -1.13 19.21 6.45
C ALA A 99 -2.32 18.49 5.78
N GLU A 100 -2.06 17.78 4.68
CA GLU A 100 -3.08 17.01 3.96
C GLU A 100 -3.63 15.87 4.82
N LEU A 101 -2.80 15.27 5.68
CA LEU A 101 -3.23 14.23 6.62
C LEU A 101 -4.21 14.80 7.65
N SER A 102 -3.91 15.98 8.20
CA SER A 102 -4.79 16.67 9.14
C SER A 102 -6.11 17.08 8.47
N GLU A 103 -6.06 17.64 7.26
CA GLU A 103 -7.26 18.02 6.50
C GLU A 103 -8.15 16.80 6.24
N ALA A 104 -7.59 15.72 5.72
CA ALA A 104 -8.32 14.49 5.47
C ALA A 104 -8.90 13.89 6.76
N GLY A 105 -8.13 13.88 7.84
CA GLY A 105 -8.58 13.40 9.15
C GLY A 105 -9.77 14.20 9.68
N GLN A 106 -9.65 15.53 9.68
CA GLN A 106 -10.73 16.43 10.14
C GLN A 106 -11.98 16.28 9.28
N ALA A 107 -11.84 16.20 7.95
CA ALA A 107 -12.96 15.96 7.05
C ALA A 107 -13.69 14.63 7.32
N LEU A 108 -12.94 13.60 7.73
CA LEU A 108 -13.49 12.27 8.01
C LEU A 108 -14.13 12.13 9.39
N TYR A 109 -13.58 12.77 10.42
CA TYR A 109 -13.86 12.46 11.83
C TYR A 109 -14.00 13.68 12.76
N GLY A 110 -13.72 14.90 12.29
CA GLY A 110 -13.75 16.12 13.10
C GLY A 110 -12.60 16.22 14.11
N GLU A 111 -12.87 16.78 15.29
CA GLU A 111 -11.83 17.13 16.27
C GLU A 111 -10.99 15.94 16.76
N ARG A 112 -11.57 14.74 16.85
CA ARG A 112 -10.91 13.54 17.40
C ARG A 112 -10.32 12.61 16.33
N TRP A 113 -9.95 13.18 15.19
CA TRP A 113 -9.62 12.41 13.99
C TRP A 113 -8.46 11.42 14.11
N GLN A 114 -7.43 11.70 14.92
CA GLN A 114 -6.23 10.86 14.95
C GLN A 114 -6.51 9.43 15.43
N THR A 115 -7.33 9.28 16.47
CA THR A 115 -7.70 7.97 17.02
C THR A 115 -8.62 7.22 16.09
N ASP A 116 -9.61 7.92 15.51
CA ASP A 116 -10.57 7.28 14.61
C ASP A 116 -9.94 6.90 13.27
N LEU A 117 -9.02 7.71 12.77
CA LEU A 117 -8.23 7.39 11.58
C LEU A 117 -7.31 6.19 11.84
N ALA A 118 -6.60 6.15 12.97
CA ALA A 118 -5.75 5.00 13.31
C ALA A 118 -6.54 3.69 13.30
N ARG A 119 -7.74 3.69 13.90
CA ARG A 119 -8.64 2.54 13.89
C ARG A 119 -9.07 2.13 12.48
N ASP A 120 -9.52 3.07 11.64
CA ASP A 120 -9.96 2.75 10.27
C ASP A 120 -8.80 2.33 9.35
N LEU A 121 -7.56 2.72 9.66
CA LEU A 121 -6.33 2.29 9.00
C LEU A 121 -5.80 0.94 9.53
N GLY A 122 -6.44 0.36 10.54
CA GLY A 122 -5.99 -0.89 11.19
C GLY A 122 -4.71 -0.73 12.02
N ILE A 123 -4.41 0.50 12.46
CA ILE A 123 -3.22 0.81 13.25
C ILE A 123 -3.60 0.72 14.74
N GLY A 124 -2.91 -0.15 15.48
CA GLY A 124 -3.25 -0.44 16.87
C GLY A 124 -3.11 0.73 17.85
N ASP A 125 -2.41 1.81 17.50
CA ASP A 125 -2.21 2.99 18.35
C ASP A 125 -2.11 4.29 17.54
N ALA A 126 -2.89 5.30 17.95
CA ALA A 126 -2.88 6.67 17.43
C ALA A 126 -1.53 7.38 17.60
N ARG A 127 -0.61 6.86 18.44
CA ARG A 127 0.78 7.33 18.51
C ARG A 127 1.47 7.32 17.16
N ARG A 128 1.16 6.34 16.28
CA ARG A 128 1.74 6.28 14.93
C ARG A 128 1.32 7.50 14.11
N VAL A 129 0.04 7.86 14.15
CA VAL A 129 -0.49 9.06 13.46
C VAL A 129 0.18 10.32 13.98
N ARG A 130 0.43 10.42 15.30
CA ARG A 130 1.18 11.55 15.89
C ARG A 130 2.62 11.64 15.40
N GLN A 131 3.31 10.52 15.25
CA GLN A 131 4.68 10.47 14.70
C GLN A 131 4.75 10.90 13.23
N TRP A 132 3.71 10.61 12.46
CA TRP A 132 3.58 11.13 11.11
C TRP A 132 3.37 12.65 11.11
N MET A 133 2.52 13.15 12.00
CA MET A 133 2.25 14.58 12.13
C MET A 133 3.48 15.40 12.57
N SER A 134 4.34 14.84 13.44
CA SER A 134 5.59 15.49 13.87
C SER A 134 6.72 15.37 12.85
N GLY A 135 6.58 14.51 11.84
CA GLY A 135 7.65 14.19 10.90
C GLY A 135 8.71 13.22 11.45
N ASP A 136 8.52 12.69 12.66
CA ASP A 136 9.40 11.65 13.24
C ASP A 136 9.43 10.38 12.37
N ARG A 137 8.35 10.14 11.61
CA ARG A 137 8.25 9.07 10.62
C ARG A 137 7.58 9.58 9.35
N PRO A 138 8.01 9.12 8.15
CA PRO A 138 7.30 9.42 6.91
C PRO A 138 5.92 8.76 6.91
N ILE A 139 4.96 9.40 6.23
CA ILE A 139 3.63 8.82 5.99
C ILE A 139 3.76 7.78 4.86
N PRO A 140 3.39 6.51 5.09
CA PRO A 140 3.49 5.46 4.07
C PRO A 140 2.62 5.77 2.85
N ALA A 141 3.09 5.47 1.64
CA ALA A 141 2.33 5.68 0.41
C ALA A 141 0.99 4.91 0.42
N GLY A 142 0.98 3.71 1.01
CA GLY A 142 -0.24 2.92 1.18
C GLY A 142 -1.31 3.60 2.05
N VAL A 143 -0.91 4.44 3.01
CA VAL A 143 -1.84 5.16 3.89
C VAL A 143 -2.64 6.20 3.12
N TRP A 144 -2.05 6.88 2.15
CA TRP A 144 -2.78 7.82 1.29
C TRP A 144 -3.83 7.13 0.42
N ALA A 145 -3.53 5.92 -0.07
CA ALA A 145 -4.50 5.11 -0.81
C ALA A 145 -5.68 4.70 0.09
N ASP A 146 -5.40 4.28 1.31
CA ASP A 146 -6.43 3.94 2.31
C ASP A 146 -7.31 5.14 2.68
N ILE A 147 -6.70 6.31 2.96
CA ILE A 147 -7.42 7.55 3.26
C ILE A 147 -8.33 7.94 2.09
N THR A 148 -7.81 7.90 0.85
CA THR A 148 -8.59 8.20 -0.36
C THR A 148 -9.80 7.28 -0.49
N ARG A 149 -9.63 5.97 -0.22
CA ARG A 149 -10.71 4.98 -0.24
C ARG A 149 -11.77 5.29 0.82
N ILE A 150 -11.37 5.65 2.04
CA ILE A 150 -12.29 5.99 3.13
C ILE A 150 -13.09 7.26 2.78
N LEU A 151 -12.41 8.31 2.32
CA LEU A 151 -13.03 9.57 1.88
C LEU A 151 -14.11 9.34 0.82
N ARG A 152 -13.77 8.63 -0.26
CA ARG A 152 -14.72 8.31 -1.33
C ARG A 152 -15.93 7.53 -0.82
N ARG A 153 -15.70 6.50 -0.02
CA ARG A 153 -16.78 5.67 0.55
C ARG A 153 -17.74 6.50 1.42
N ARG A 154 -17.20 7.32 2.33
CA ARG A 154 -18.05 8.16 3.20
C ARG A 154 -18.77 9.27 2.42
N GLY A 155 -18.09 9.91 1.47
CA GLY A 155 -18.69 10.92 0.61
C GLY A 155 -19.87 10.37 -0.21
N LEU A 156 -19.71 9.20 -0.83
CA LEU A 156 -20.80 8.53 -1.55
C LEU A 156 -21.97 8.17 -0.64
N ASN A 157 -21.70 7.69 0.59
CA ASN A 157 -22.74 7.39 1.57
C ASN A 157 -23.51 8.65 1.99
N ALA A 158 -22.81 9.77 2.21
CA ALA A 158 -23.43 11.05 2.57
C ALA A 158 -24.33 11.57 1.45
N LEU A 159 -23.84 11.56 0.20
CA LEU A 159 -24.63 11.94 -0.98
C LEU A 159 -25.88 11.05 -1.13
N SER A 160 -25.71 9.73 -0.99
CA SER A 160 -26.84 8.79 -1.05
C SER A 160 -27.89 9.05 0.04
N LEU A 161 -27.46 9.42 1.25
CA LEU A 161 -28.38 9.76 2.35
C LEU A 161 -29.09 11.10 2.08
N SER A 162 -28.38 12.13 1.63
CA SER A 162 -28.99 13.43 1.29
C SER A 162 -30.12 13.26 0.27
N SER A 163 -29.86 12.52 -0.82
CA SER A 163 -30.86 12.25 -1.85
C SER A 163 -32.07 11.44 -1.36
N LYS A 164 -31.97 10.71 -0.24
CA LYS A 164 -33.11 10.02 0.38
C LYS A 164 -33.95 10.93 1.26
N LEU A 165 -33.34 11.94 1.90
CA LEU A 165 -34.00 12.88 2.80
C LEU A 165 -34.72 14.02 2.08
N GLU A 166 -34.32 14.32 0.84
CA GLU A 166 -34.97 15.32 -0.03
C GLU A 166 -36.27 14.80 -0.70
N ARG A 167 -36.63 13.53 -0.47
CA ARG A 167 -37.87 12.91 -0.98
C ARG A 167 -38.96 12.91 0.08
#